data_AF-A0A9D7JBV8-F1
#
_entry.id   AF-A0A9D7JBV8-F1
#
_cell.length_a   1.000
_cell.length_b   1.000
_cell.length_c   1.000
_cell.angle_alpha   90.00
_cell.angle_beta   90.00
_cell.angle_gamma   90.00
#
_symmetry.space_group_name_H-M   'P 1'
#
loop_
_entity.id
_entity.type
_entity.pdbx_description
1 polymer ?
#
loop_
_entity_poly.entity_id
_entity_poly.type
_entity_poly.pdbx_seq_one_letter_code
_entity_poly.pdbx_strand_id
1 'polypeptide(L)'
;MPHAVRLILIFLLVTVLGFPAAAEEDSQLRRIGSMPVAELDEFVSVVAATVGQDSLKLRAAGSQADCLELTRLSNSFGLGYRYLAAARDALADRTGKDAVPVRDRVLQSRVLTFAARVRTDEWLQRACRGHRPPADLADDPRYQPPVPVATTEFTEAVIEARQAAEINLAVAAAAGIAGKCPAAVSAARGITLFIPYVDKLLSDVATRPQALGPRASRRGLQASRSQLATALNRLEAEFGVRCRSSAGGASATEAPVAPQP
;
A
#
# COMPACT_ATOMS: atom_id res chain seq x y z
N MET A 1 21.76 -2.32 26.53
CA MET A 1 22.00 -1.09 25.74
C MET A 1 22.19 -1.36 24.22
N PRO A 2 21.21 -1.92 23.47
CA PRO A 2 21.28 -1.94 21.99
C PRO A 2 20.15 -1.14 21.27
N HIS A 3 19.13 -0.67 21.98
CA HIS A 3 17.97 -0.01 21.35
C HIS A 3 18.21 1.48 21.07
N ALA A 4 19.05 2.16 21.85
CA ALA A 4 19.38 3.56 21.63
C ALA A 4 20.22 3.77 20.36
N VAL A 5 21.12 2.84 20.02
CA VAL A 5 21.96 2.93 18.81
C VAL A 5 21.15 2.64 17.53
N ARG A 6 20.14 1.75 17.61
CA ARG A 6 19.22 1.48 16.49
C ARG A 6 18.28 2.66 16.19
N LEU A 7 17.81 3.37 17.21
CA LEU A 7 16.98 4.56 17.01
C LEU A 7 17.76 5.74 16.42
N ILE A 8 19.04 5.91 16.80
CA ILE A 8 19.91 6.99 16.30
C ILE A 8 20.22 6.82 14.79
N LEU A 9 20.27 5.58 14.30
CA LEU A 9 20.45 5.30 12.86
C LEU A 9 19.18 5.52 12.02
N ILE A 10 18.00 5.52 12.65
CA ILE A 10 16.71 5.87 12.03
C ILE A 10 16.50 7.40 12.09
N PHE A 11 17.02 8.08 13.12
CA PHE A 11 16.95 9.54 13.25
C PHE A 11 17.91 10.29 12.31
N LEU A 12 18.96 9.63 11.83
CA LEU A 12 19.90 10.20 10.84
C LEU A 12 19.30 10.31 9.42
N LEU A 13 18.07 9.83 9.19
CA LEU A 13 17.32 10.10 7.96
C LEU A 13 16.83 11.55 7.84
N VAL A 14 17.02 12.39 8.86
CA VAL A 14 16.46 13.77 8.92
C VAL A 14 17.54 14.87 8.86
N THR A 15 18.85 14.55 8.83
CA THR A 15 19.90 15.57 9.06
C THR A 15 21.02 15.68 8.03
N VAL A 16 20.92 15.12 6.82
CA VAL A 16 21.96 15.34 5.77
C VAL A 16 21.45 16.26 4.66
N LEU A 17 21.18 17.51 5.02
CA LEU A 17 21.03 18.62 4.07
C LEU A 17 22.44 19.11 3.69
N GLY A 18 23.02 18.62 2.59
CA GLY A 18 24.31 19.15 2.11
C GLY A 18 24.99 18.52 0.89
N PHE A 19 24.45 17.47 0.27
CA PHE A 19 25.05 16.83 -0.92
C PHE A 19 23.99 16.56 -1.99
N PRO A 20 24.36 16.40 -3.28
CA PRO A 20 23.37 16.30 -4.36
C PRO A 20 22.43 15.11 -4.14
N ALA A 21 21.13 15.39 -4.02
CA ALA A 21 20.06 14.47 -3.60
C ALA A 21 20.02 13.12 -4.36
N ALA A 22 20.54 13.08 -5.59
CA ALA A 22 20.64 11.85 -6.37
C ALA A 22 21.63 10.83 -5.79
N ALA A 23 22.77 11.28 -5.24
CA ALA A 23 23.81 10.40 -4.71
C ALA A 23 23.43 9.76 -3.36
N GLU A 24 22.67 10.48 -2.53
CA GLU A 24 22.15 9.95 -1.27
C GLU A 24 21.03 8.95 -1.51
N GLU A 25 20.16 9.21 -2.49
CA GLU A 25 19.11 8.28 -2.91
C GLU A 25 19.69 6.94 -3.38
N ASP A 26 20.75 6.97 -4.22
CA ASP A 26 21.46 5.76 -4.66
C ASP A 26 22.14 4.99 -3.53
N SER A 27 22.59 5.67 -2.48
CA SER A 27 23.17 5.02 -1.30
C SER A 27 22.10 4.31 -0.45
N GLN A 28 20.92 4.92 -0.30
CA GLN A 28 19.81 4.33 0.45
C GLN A 28 19.17 3.17 -0.30
N LEU A 29 18.97 3.28 -1.63
CA LEU A 29 18.44 2.19 -2.45
C LEU A 29 19.36 0.96 -2.39
N ARG A 30 20.68 1.15 -2.47
CA ARG A 30 21.66 0.07 -2.28
C ARG A 30 21.58 -0.54 -0.89
N ARG A 31 21.43 0.29 0.15
CA ARG A 31 21.29 -0.19 1.53
C ARG A 31 20.06 -1.09 1.69
N ILE A 32 18.91 -0.69 1.15
CA ILE A 32 17.68 -1.51 1.14
C ILE A 32 17.95 -2.89 0.51
N GLY A 33 18.65 -2.93 -0.63
CA GLY A 33 19.05 -4.17 -1.30
C GLY A 33 19.79 -5.18 -0.40
N SER A 34 20.59 -4.66 0.54
CA SER A 34 21.42 -5.46 1.46
C SER A 34 20.79 -5.79 2.81
N MET A 35 19.63 -5.23 3.15
CA MET A 35 19.01 -5.42 4.47
C MET A 35 18.58 -6.89 4.67
N PRO A 36 18.75 -7.48 5.87
CA PRO A 36 18.17 -8.78 6.21
C PRO A 36 16.63 -8.72 6.21
N VAL A 37 15.96 -9.86 6.06
CA VAL A 37 14.49 -9.93 5.89
C VAL A 37 13.72 -9.26 7.03
N ALA A 38 14.17 -9.42 8.28
CA ALA A 38 13.53 -8.77 9.43
C ALA A 38 13.65 -7.24 9.40
N GLU A 39 14.81 -6.70 8.98
CA GLU A 39 15.00 -5.26 8.83
C GLU A 39 14.22 -4.71 7.63
N LEU A 40 14.11 -5.48 6.55
CA LEU A 40 13.23 -5.15 5.43
C LEU A 40 11.76 -5.09 5.87
N ASP A 41 11.30 -6.01 6.71
CA ASP A 41 9.92 -6.01 7.19
C ASP A 41 9.60 -4.74 8.02
N GLU A 42 10.51 -4.37 8.92
CA GLU A 42 10.39 -3.13 9.69
C GLU A 42 10.41 -1.90 8.77
N PHE A 43 11.36 -1.83 7.84
CA PHE A 43 11.47 -0.75 6.86
C PHE A 43 10.20 -0.59 6.03
N VAL A 44 9.68 -1.68 5.46
CA VAL A 44 8.45 -1.68 4.65
C VAL A 44 7.25 -1.24 5.49
N SER A 45 7.20 -1.64 6.75
CA SER A 45 6.13 -1.23 7.67
C SER A 45 6.16 0.27 7.96
N VAL A 46 7.36 0.86 8.12
CA VAL A 46 7.54 2.31 8.30
C VAL A 46 7.13 3.08 7.04
N VAL A 47 7.54 2.60 5.85
CA VAL A 47 7.14 3.22 4.58
C VAL A 47 5.61 3.15 4.41
N ALA A 48 5.01 1.98 4.64
CA ALA A 48 3.56 1.80 4.55
C ALA A 48 2.80 2.69 5.54
N ALA A 49 3.27 2.83 6.78
CA ALA A 49 2.68 3.71 7.77
C ALA A 49 2.76 5.18 7.34
N THR A 50 3.91 5.61 6.80
CA THR A 50 4.13 6.97 6.31
C THR A 50 3.21 7.29 5.13
N VAL A 51 3.14 6.40 4.14
CA VAL A 51 2.22 6.51 3.00
C VAL A 51 0.76 6.54 3.48
N GLY A 52 0.42 5.72 4.48
CA GLY A 52 -0.91 5.72 5.09
C GLY A 52 -1.27 7.09 5.68
N GLN A 53 -0.37 7.68 6.47
CA GLN A 53 -0.56 9.02 7.05
C GLN A 53 -0.68 10.11 5.99
N ASP A 54 0.17 10.08 4.97
CA ASP A 54 0.14 11.04 3.86
C ASP A 54 -1.13 10.88 3.00
N SER A 55 -1.62 9.64 2.83
CA SER A 55 -2.87 9.37 2.11
C SER A 55 -4.10 9.95 2.82
N LEU A 56 -4.08 10.10 4.15
CA LEU A 56 -5.15 10.76 4.90
C LEU A 56 -5.24 12.26 4.60
N LYS A 57 -4.09 12.90 4.36
CA LYS A 57 -4.00 14.34 4.04
C LYS A 57 -4.40 14.65 2.61
N LEU A 58 -4.21 13.68 1.71
CA LEU A 58 -4.43 13.80 0.28
C LEU A 58 -5.80 14.43 -0.03
N ARG A 59 -6.90 13.89 0.52
CA ARG A 59 -8.25 14.40 0.23
C ARG A 59 -8.45 15.87 0.64
N ALA A 60 -7.94 16.26 1.80
CA ALA A 60 -8.05 17.63 2.27
C ALA A 60 -7.25 18.58 1.36
N ALA A 61 -5.97 18.27 1.14
CA ALA A 61 -5.09 19.06 0.27
C ALA A 61 -5.65 19.21 -1.16
N GLY A 62 -6.16 18.12 -1.73
CA GLY A 62 -6.81 18.12 -3.05
C GLY A 62 -8.08 18.97 -3.12
N SER A 63 -8.91 18.95 -2.06
CA SER A 63 -10.14 19.76 -2.01
C SER A 63 -9.88 21.25 -1.81
N GLN A 64 -8.78 21.60 -1.14
CA GLN A 64 -8.38 22.98 -0.86
C GLN A 64 -7.46 23.56 -1.95
N ALA A 65 -7.07 22.76 -2.94
CA ALA A 65 -6.03 23.10 -3.90
C ALA A 65 -4.73 23.56 -3.22
N ASP A 66 -4.36 22.92 -2.10
CA ASP A 66 -3.11 23.18 -1.40
C ASP A 66 -1.94 22.61 -2.21
N CYS A 67 -1.42 23.44 -3.12
CA CYS A 67 -0.39 23.02 -4.06
C CYS A 67 0.95 22.69 -3.41
N LEU A 68 1.25 23.31 -2.27
CA LEU A 68 2.49 23.05 -1.54
C LEU A 68 2.42 21.66 -0.89
N GLU A 69 1.30 21.35 -0.22
CA GLU A 69 1.09 20.04 0.39
C GLU A 69 0.93 18.94 -0.67
N LEU A 70 0.21 19.19 -1.76
CA LEU A 70 0.10 18.24 -2.88
C LEU A 70 1.47 17.94 -3.51
N THR A 71 2.36 18.93 -3.60
CA THR A 71 3.73 18.74 -4.10
C THR A 71 4.53 17.86 -3.14
N ARG A 72 4.49 18.18 -1.84
CA ARG A 72 5.13 17.37 -0.78
C ARG A 72 4.64 15.92 -0.80
N LEU A 73 3.32 15.73 -0.91
CA LEU A 73 2.69 14.42 -0.97
C LEU A 73 3.12 13.64 -2.22
N SER A 74 3.14 14.27 -3.40
CA SER A 74 3.57 13.58 -4.63
C SER A 74 5.02 13.10 -4.53
N ASN A 75 5.92 13.94 -4.04
CA ASN A 75 7.32 13.57 -3.81
C ASN A 75 7.47 12.47 -2.75
N SER A 76 6.67 12.51 -1.67
CA SER A 76 6.63 11.46 -0.64
C SER A 76 6.18 10.11 -1.22
N PHE A 77 5.08 10.09 -1.99
CA PHE A 77 4.61 8.86 -2.63
C PHE A 77 5.58 8.35 -3.70
N GLY A 78 6.20 9.25 -4.47
CA GLY A 78 7.25 8.89 -5.43
C GLY A 78 8.45 8.22 -4.75
N LEU A 79 8.92 8.77 -3.62
CA LEU A 79 10.00 8.18 -2.84
C LEU A 79 9.60 6.83 -2.23
N GLY A 80 8.42 6.75 -1.60
CA GLY A 80 7.90 5.51 -1.04
C GLY A 80 7.77 4.41 -2.10
N TYR A 81 7.30 4.74 -3.30
CA TYR A 81 7.20 3.79 -4.41
C TYR A 81 8.59 3.26 -4.84
N ARG A 82 9.61 4.12 -4.90
CA ARG A 82 10.99 3.73 -5.23
C ARG A 82 11.62 2.84 -4.14
N TYR A 83 11.46 3.21 -2.87
CA TYR A 83 11.95 2.40 -1.74
C TYR A 83 11.30 1.01 -1.68
N LEU A 84 10.00 0.93 -1.92
CA LEU A 84 9.31 -0.34 -1.99
C LEU A 84 9.75 -1.16 -3.23
N ALA A 85 10.21 -0.52 -4.31
CA ALA A 85 10.78 -1.20 -5.48
C ALA A 85 12.08 -1.90 -5.10
N ALA A 86 12.98 -1.15 -4.45
CA ALA A 86 14.24 -1.70 -3.95
C ALA A 86 13.99 -2.84 -2.95
N ALA A 87 12.99 -2.73 -2.07
CA ALA A 87 12.62 -3.80 -1.15
C ALA A 87 12.08 -5.03 -1.88
N ARG A 88 11.27 -4.84 -2.93
CA ARG A 88 10.77 -5.93 -3.78
C ARG A 88 11.93 -6.67 -4.45
N ASP A 89 12.84 -5.92 -5.06
CA ASP A 89 13.98 -6.47 -5.79
C ASP A 89 14.94 -7.19 -4.83
N ALA A 90 15.15 -6.66 -3.62
CA ALA A 90 15.91 -7.32 -2.55
C ALA A 90 15.33 -8.68 -2.14
N LEU A 91 14.00 -8.83 -2.23
CA LEU A 91 13.28 -10.05 -1.86
C LEU A 91 13.11 -11.04 -3.03
N ALA A 92 13.46 -10.67 -4.27
CA ALA A 92 13.16 -11.45 -5.47
C ALA A 92 13.71 -12.89 -5.40
N ASP A 93 14.96 -13.03 -4.96
CA ASP A 93 15.65 -14.33 -4.86
C ASP A 93 15.55 -14.97 -3.47
N ARG A 94 14.87 -14.30 -2.52
CA ARG A 94 14.76 -14.79 -1.14
C ARG A 94 13.60 -15.75 -1.01
N THR A 95 13.92 -17.04 -0.92
CA THR A 95 12.94 -18.12 -0.78
C THR A 95 12.96 -18.64 0.65
N GLY A 96 12.02 -18.15 1.48
CA GLY A 96 11.91 -18.55 2.89
C GLY A 96 10.55 -18.21 3.47
N LYS A 97 10.13 -18.96 4.51
CA LYS A 97 8.84 -18.75 5.18
C LYS A 97 8.66 -17.32 5.70
N ASP A 98 9.75 -16.67 6.08
CA ASP A 98 9.74 -15.29 6.59
C ASP A 98 9.75 -14.25 5.46
N ALA A 99 10.22 -14.59 4.26
CA ALA A 99 10.31 -13.66 3.13
C ALA A 99 8.98 -13.49 2.39
N VAL A 100 8.14 -14.53 2.35
CA VAL A 100 6.84 -14.49 1.64
C VAL A 100 5.90 -13.43 2.21
N PRO A 101 5.66 -13.36 3.54
CA PRO A 101 4.78 -12.33 4.11
C PRO A 101 5.29 -10.90 3.84
N VAL A 102 6.61 -10.70 3.85
CA VAL A 102 7.22 -9.39 3.58
C VAL A 102 7.03 -9.02 2.11
N ARG A 103 7.23 -9.96 1.18
CA ARG A 103 7.01 -9.74 -0.26
C ARG A 103 5.55 -9.37 -0.55
N ASP A 104 4.61 -10.06 0.09
CA ASP A 104 3.18 -9.78 -0.07
C ASP A 104 2.86 -8.37 0.48
N ARG A 105 3.42 -7.98 1.63
CA ARG A 105 3.27 -6.63 2.20
C ARG A 105 3.89 -5.55 1.32
N VAL A 106 5.08 -5.79 0.76
CA VAL A 106 5.73 -4.89 -0.20
C VAL A 106 4.82 -4.66 -1.39
N LEU A 107 4.30 -5.74 -1.99
CA LEU A 107 3.45 -5.63 -3.17
C LEU A 107 2.16 -4.85 -2.88
N GLN A 108 1.48 -5.14 -1.76
CA GLN A 108 0.28 -4.41 -1.34
C GLN A 108 0.60 -2.92 -1.08
N SER A 109 1.71 -2.63 -0.42
CA SER A 109 2.13 -1.26 -0.12
C SER A 109 2.47 -0.50 -1.39
N ARG A 110 3.13 -1.13 -2.38
CA ARG A 110 3.46 -0.52 -3.68
C ARG A 110 2.22 -0.10 -4.42
N VAL A 111 1.24 -1.01 -4.49
CA VAL A 111 -0.06 -0.76 -5.09
C VAL A 111 -0.74 0.45 -4.46
N LEU A 112 -0.86 0.49 -3.13
CA LEU A 112 -1.51 1.61 -2.44
C LEU A 112 -0.75 2.93 -2.62
N THR A 113 0.58 2.88 -2.58
CA THR A 113 1.44 4.05 -2.78
C THR A 113 1.31 4.59 -4.20
N PHE A 114 1.28 3.72 -5.21
CA PHE A 114 1.09 4.12 -6.60
C PHE A 114 -0.30 4.74 -6.81
N ALA A 115 -1.34 4.18 -6.21
CA ALA A 115 -2.69 4.76 -6.23
C ALA A 115 -2.70 6.21 -5.71
N ALA A 116 -2.08 6.43 -4.55
CA ALA A 116 -1.98 7.74 -3.93
C ALA A 116 -1.18 8.71 -4.80
N ARG A 117 -0.06 8.25 -5.39
CA ARG A 117 0.75 9.03 -6.33
C ARG A 117 -0.06 9.49 -7.55
N VAL A 118 -0.72 8.57 -8.25
CA VAL A 118 -1.55 8.90 -9.42
C VAL A 118 -2.64 9.90 -9.05
N ARG A 119 -3.32 9.69 -7.92
CA ARG A 119 -4.37 10.62 -7.47
C ARG A 119 -3.83 12.01 -7.14
N THR A 120 -2.63 12.08 -6.57
CA THR A 120 -1.96 13.35 -6.27
C THR A 120 -1.59 14.08 -7.56
N ASP A 121 -0.99 13.37 -8.52
CA ASP A 121 -0.64 13.91 -9.84
C ASP A 121 -1.86 14.47 -10.58
N GLU A 122 -3.02 13.81 -10.51
CA GLU A 122 -4.27 14.32 -11.10
C GLU A 122 -4.74 15.64 -10.48
N TRP A 123 -4.53 15.83 -9.18
CA TRP A 123 -4.87 17.10 -8.53
C TRP A 123 -3.85 18.17 -8.85
N LEU A 124 -2.56 17.85 -8.86
CA LEU A 124 -1.51 18.77 -9.27
C LEU A 124 -1.75 19.28 -10.70
N GLN A 125 -2.06 18.39 -11.64
CA GLN A 125 -2.33 18.75 -13.02
C GLN A 125 -3.57 19.64 -13.19
N ARG A 126 -4.60 19.44 -12.36
CA ARG A 126 -5.87 20.19 -12.45
C ARG A 126 -5.85 21.51 -11.70
N ALA A 127 -5.28 21.55 -10.50
CA ALA A 127 -5.41 22.67 -9.57
C ALA A 127 -4.12 23.48 -9.40
N CYS A 128 -2.95 22.90 -9.70
CA CYS A 128 -1.64 23.46 -9.35
C CYS A 128 -0.72 23.68 -10.54
N ARG A 129 -1.29 23.81 -11.75
CA ARG A 129 -0.51 24.06 -12.96
C ARG A 129 0.26 25.38 -12.81
N GLY A 130 1.58 25.31 -12.89
CA GLY A 130 2.46 26.47 -12.79
C GLY A 130 2.72 26.96 -11.36
N HIS A 131 2.27 26.23 -10.34
CA HIS A 131 2.65 26.50 -8.96
C HIS A 131 4.18 26.44 -8.80
N ARG A 132 4.73 27.38 -8.04
CA ARG A 132 6.13 27.37 -7.62
C ARG A 132 6.16 27.43 -6.09
N PRO A 133 7.01 26.61 -5.43
CA PRO A 133 7.15 26.68 -3.99
C PRO A 133 7.69 28.06 -3.56
N PRO A 134 7.40 28.49 -2.32
CA PRO A 134 8.04 29.65 -1.70
C PRO A 134 9.57 29.58 -1.80
N ALA A 135 10.24 30.74 -1.88
CA ALA A 135 11.68 30.83 -2.12
C ALA A 135 12.52 30.14 -1.03
N ASP A 136 12.05 30.17 0.22
CA ASP A 136 12.66 29.49 1.37
C ASP A 136 12.57 27.96 1.31
N LEU A 137 11.68 27.42 0.47
CA LEU A 137 11.50 25.99 0.24
C LEU A 137 11.96 25.55 -1.15
N ALA A 138 12.47 26.48 -1.97
CA ALA A 138 12.80 26.23 -3.37
C ALA A 138 13.94 25.22 -3.55
N ASP A 139 14.82 25.07 -2.56
CA ASP A 139 15.94 24.12 -2.57
C ASP A 139 15.62 22.82 -1.81
N ASP A 140 14.47 22.74 -1.11
CA ASP A 140 14.08 21.54 -0.37
C ASP A 140 13.54 20.47 -1.33
N PRO A 141 14.15 19.26 -1.38
CA PRO A 141 13.72 18.18 -2.27
C PRO A 141 12.23 17.80 -2.14
N ARG A 142 11.63 18.00 -0.97
CA ARG A 142 10.22 17.69 -0.71
C ARG A 142 9.28 18.60 -1.52
N TYR A 143 9.70 19.81 -1.85
CA TYR A 143 8.88 20.81 -2.52
C TYR A 143 9.31 21.07 -3.97
N GLN A 144 10.28 20.31 -4.48
CA GLN A 144 10.67 20.35 -5.89
C GLN A 144 9.52 19.92 -6.81
N PRO A 145 9.51 20.38 -8.07
CA PRO A 145 8.55 19.91 -9.07
C PRO A 145 8.50 18.37 -9.13
N PRO A 146 7.34 17.74 -8.88
CA PRO A 146 7.28 16.28 -8.84
C PRO A 146 7.53 15.66 -10.20
N VAL A 147 8.21 14.50 -10.20
CA VAL A 147 8.43 13.72 -11.41
C VAL A 147 7.10 13.08 -11.85
N PRO A 148 6.60 13.40 -13.05
CA PRO A 148 5.34 12.84 -13.55
C PRO A 148 5.40 11.31 -13.57
N VAL A 149 4.28 10.66 -13.23
CA VAL A 149 4.19 9.20 -13.33
C VAL A 149 4.47 8.74 -14.77
N ALA A 150 5.47 7.87 -14.94
CA ALA A 150 5.90 7.38 -16.24
C ALA A 150 4.99 6.25 -16.75
N THR A 151 4.91 6.09 -18.08
CA THR A 151 4.15 5.00 -18.73
C THR A 151 4.62 3.60 -18.28
N THR A 152 5.92 3.43 -18.05
CA THR A 152 6.50 2.19 -17.54
C THR A 152 6.02 1.87 -16.13
N GLU A 153 5.94 2.87 -15.24
CA GLU A 153 5.41 2.70 -13.88
C GLU A 153 3.93 2.28 -13.89
N PHE A 154 3.13 2.82 -14.82
CA PHE A 154 1.75 2.35 -15.03
C PHE A 154 1.70 0.89 -15.47
N THR A 155 2.57 0.47 -16.40
CA THR A 155 2.67 -0.93 -16.83
C THR A 155 2.95 -1.85 -15.63
N GLU A 156 3.94 -1.48 -14.82
CA GLU A 156 4.31 -2.23 -13.62
C GLU A 156 3.18 -2.28 -12.60
N ALA A 157 2.54 -1.15 -12.31
CA ALA A 157 1.42 -1.09 -11.38
C ALA A 157 0.25 -1.99 -11.79
N VAL A 158 -0.01 -2.14 -13.10
CA VAL A 158 -1.02 -3.07 -13.62
C VAL A 158 -0.61 -4.52 -13.38
N ILE A 159 0.66 -4.87 -13.56
CA ILE A 159 1.17 -6.23 -13.28
C ILE A 159 1.08 -6.53 -11.78
N GLU A 160 1.56 -5.59 -10.96
CA GLU A 160 1.56 -5.70 -9.50
C GLU A 160 0.15 -5.77 -8.93
N ALA A 161 -0.81 -5.03 -9.50
CA ALA A 161 -2.21 -5.11 -9.12
C ALA A 161 -2.79 -6.52 -9.35
N ARG A 162 -2.41 -7.18 -10.45
CA ARG A 162 -2.86 -8.55 -10.73
C ARG A 162 -2.25 -9.55 -9.74
N GLN A 163 -0.95 -9.43 -9.48
CA GLN A 163 -0.26 -10.26 -8.49
C GLN A 163 -0.85 -10.07 -7.08
N ALA A 164 -1.14 -8.83 -6.68
CA ALA A 164 -1.78 -8.54 -5.40
C ALA A 164 -3.22 -9.06 -5.35
N ALA A 165 -3.96 -9.03 -6.46
CA ALA A 165 -5.27 -9.67 -6.54
C ALA A 165 -5.18 -11.19 -6.33
N GLU A 166 -4.21 -11.86 -6.97
CA GLU A 166 -3.97 -13.30 -6.80
C GLU A 166 -3.66 -13.66 -5.33
N ILE A 167 -2.83 -12.86 -4.66
CA ILE A 167 -2.54 -13.02 -3.22
C ILE A 167 -3.81 -12.87 -2.39
N ASN A 168 -4.60 -11.81 -2.62
CA ASN A 168 -5.84 -11.59 -1.88
C ASN A 168 -6.86 -12.72 -2.11
N LEU A 169 -6.93 -13.27 -3.31
CA LEU A 169 -7.77 -14.44 -3.62
C LEU A 169 -7.28 -15.70 -2.89
N ALA A 170 -5.98 -15.94 -2.84
CA ALA A 170 -5.40 -17.06 -2.10
C ALA A 170 -5.65 -16.94 -0.59
N VAL A 171 -5.48 -15.74 -0.03
CA VAL A 171 -5.80 -15.43 1.38
C VAL A 171 -7.29 -15.64 1.67
N ALA A 172 -8.19 -15.19 0.78
CA ALA A 172 -9.62 -15.40 0.93
C ALA A 172 -10.00 -16.88 0.88
N ALA A 173 -9.42 -17.65 -0.05
CA ALA A 173 -9.63 -19.09 -0.13
C ALA A 173 -9.15 -19.80 1.15
N ALA A 174 -7.94 -19.47 1.62
CA ALA A 174 -7.39 -20.00 2.86
C ALA A 174 -8.25 -19.64 4.08
N ALA A 175 -8.76 -18.40 4.15
CA ALA A 175 -9.66 -17.97 5.21
C ALA A 175 -10.99 -18.73 5.19
N GLY A 176 -11.54 -18.98 3.99
CA GLY A 176 -12.73 -19.82 3.79
C GLY A 176 -12.52 -21.25 4.28
N ILE A 177 -11.40 -21.87 3.90
CA ILE A 177 -11.01 -23.23 4.37
C ILE A 177 -10.81 -23.25 5.89
N ALA A 178 -10.15 -22.24 6.45
CA ALA A 178 -9.86 -22.20 7.88
C ALA A 178 -11.12 -22.06 8.74
N GLY A 179 -12.22 -21.52 8.19
CA GLY A 179 -13.49 -21.39 8.88
C GLY A 179 -13.47 -20.41 10.08
N LYS A 180 -12.36 -19.67 10.28
CA LYS A 180 -12.16 -18.80 11.45
C LYS A 180 -12.56 -17.36 11.15
N CYS A 181 -13.39 -16.79 12.02
CA CYS A 181 -13.91 -15.43 11.88
C CYS A 181 -12.85 -14.33 11.74
N PRO A 182 -11.78 -14.28 12.54
CA PRO A 182 -10.75 -13.25 12.38
C PRO A 182 -10.07 -13.28 11.01
N ALA A 183 -9.81 -14.47 10.46
CA ALA A 183 -9.18 -14.65 9.16
C ALA A 183 -10.11 -14.20 8.02
N ALA A 184 -11.39 -14.59 8.08
CA ALA A 184 -12.39 -14.18 7.09
C ALA A 184 -12.64 -12.66 7.10
N VAL A 185 -12.75 -12.04 8.27
CA VAL A 185 -12.91 -10.59 8.42
C VAL A 185 -11.68 -9.84 7.89
N SER A 186 -10.48 -10.33 8.20
CA SER A 186 -9.24 -9.72 7.69
C SER A 186 -9.14 -9.82 6.17
N ALA A 187 -9.47 -10.98 5.59
CA ALA A 187 -9.47 -11.18 4.14
C ALA A 187 -10.51 -10.29 3.44
N ALA A 188 -11.72 -10.20 3.99
CA ALA A 188 -12.77 -9.33 3.46
C ALA A 188 -12.32 -7.86 3.46
N ARG A 189 -11.79 -7.36 4.59
CA ARG A 189 -11.26 -5.98 4.69
C ARG A 189 -10.16 -5.71 3.66
N GLY A 190 -9.23 -6.66 3.48
CA GLY A 190 -8.17 -6.54 2.47
C GLY A 190 -8.73 -6.37 1.06
N ILE A 191 -9.70 -7.20 0.67
CA ILE A 191 -10.35 -7.11 -0.63
C ILE A 191 -11.14 -5.81 -0.78
N THR A 192 -11.91 -5.41 0.23
CA THR A 192 -12.68 -4.15 0.22
C THR A 192 -11.79 -2.93 -0.02
N LEU A 193 -10.59 -2.90 0.57
CA LEU A 193 -9.63 -1.82 0.36
C LEU A 193 -8.97 -1.87 -1.03
N PHE A 194 -8.84 -3.06 -1.61
CA PHE A 194 -8.13 -3.28 -2.86
C PHE A 194 -8.98 -3.05 -4.11
N ILE A 195 -10.27 -3.41 -4.10
CA ILE A 195 -11.17 -3.24 -5.26
C ILE A 195 -11.20 -1.81 -5.82
N PRO A 196 -11.33 -0.74 -4.99
CA PRO A 196 -11.33 0.64 -5.50
C PRO A 196 -10.07 1.01 -6.27
N TYR A 197 -8.93 0.45 -5.90
CA TYR A 197 -7.68 0.65 -6.64
C TYR A 197 -7.71 -0.01 -8.02
N VAL A 198 -8.19 -1.26 -8.09
CA VAL A 198 -8.31 -1.96 -9.38
C VAL A 198 -9.29 -1.23 -10.30
N ASP A 199 -10.41 -0.72 -9.77
CA ASP A 199 -11.37 0.08 -10.52
C ASP A 199 -10.72 1.39 -11.03
N LYS A 200 -9.89 2.05 -10.22
CA LYS A 200 -9.14 3.23 -10.63
C LYS A 200 -8.14 2.94 -11.75
N LEU A 201 -7.31 1.90 -11.59
CA LEU A 201 -6.38 1.48 -12.64
C LEU A 201 -7.09 1.12 -13.94
N LEU A 202 -8.24 0.44 -13.87
CA LEU A 202 -9.05 0.09 -15.04
C LEU A 202 -9.50 1.32 -15.81
N SER A 203 -9.88 2.38 -15.10
CA SER A 203 -10.23 3.68 -15.68
C SER A 203 -9.01 4.33 -16.33
N ASP A 204 -7.89 4.41 -15.62
CA ASP A 204 -6.71 5.14 -16.08
C ASP A 204 -6.07 4.47 -17.30
N VAL A 205 -6.00 3.14 -17.29
CA VAL A 205 -5.53 2.32 -18.41
C VAL A 205 -6.42 2.48 -19.65
N ALA A 206 -7.73 2.66 -19.48
CA ALA A 206 -8.63 2.89 -20.61
C ALA A 206 -8.29 4.21 -21.35
N THR A 207 -7.75 5.19 -20.63
CA THR A 207 -7.31 6.48 -21.20
C THR A 207 -5.86 6.46 -21.70
N ARG A 208 -5.11 5.39 -21.43
CA ARG A 208 -3.67 5.24 -21.76
C ARG A 208 -3.37 3.85 -22.35
N PRO A 209 -3.97 3.48 -23.50
CA PRO A 209 -3.85 2.12 -24.07
C PRO A 209 -2.40 1.75 -24.44
N GLN A 210 -1.54 2.74 -24.68
CA GLN A 210 -0.13 2.56 -25.02
C GLN A 210 0.73 2.13 -23.82
N ALA A 211 0.19 2.20 -22.60
CA ALA A 211 0.87 1.82 -21.35
C ALA A 211 0.81 0.31 -21.04
N LEU A 212 0.29 -0.51 -21.96
CA LEU A 212 0.02 -1.92 -21.69
C LEU A 212 0.87 -2.84 -22.57
N GLY A 213 1.88 -3.49 -21.98
CA GLY A 213 2.51 -4.67 -22.57
C GLY A 213 1.62 -5.93 -22.46
N PRO A 214 1.99 -7.06 -23.09
CA PRO A 214 1.15 -8.28 -23.12
C PRO A 214 0.82 -8.86 -21.73
N ARG A 215 1.64 -8.59 -20.71
CA ARG A 215 1.44 -9.01 -19.32
C ARG A 215 0.54 -8.05 -18.53
N ALA A 216 0.52 -6.78 -18.91
CA ALA A 216 -0.30 -5.74 -18.32
C ALA A 216 -1.55 -5.57 -19.20
N SER A 217 -2.59 -6.38 -18.99
CA SER A 217 -3.80 -6.30 -19.83
C SER A 217 -4.99 -5.78 -19.03
N ARG A 218 -5.76 -4.86 -19.63
CA ARG A 218 -7.03 -4.36 -19.07
C ARG A 218 -8.00 -5.50 -18.79
N ARG A 219 -8.09 -6.48 -19.70
CA ARG A 219 -8.93 -7.67 -19.54
C ARG A 219 -8.49 -8.51 -18.32
N GLY A 220 -7.19 -8.66 -18.11
CA GLY A 220 -6.65 -9.33 -16.93
C GLY A 220 -7.06 -8.63 -15.64
N LEU A 221 -6.96 -7.31 -15.58
CA LEU A 221 -7.44 -6.52 -14.43
C LEU A 221 -8.96 -6.66 -14.21
N GLN A 222 -9.76 -6.64 -15.27
CA GLN A 222 -11.22 -6.84 -15.16
C GLN A 222 -11.57 -8.22 -14.60
N ALA A 223 -10.86 -9.26 -15.04
CA ALA A 223 -11.03 -10.61 -14.51
C ALA A 223 -10.67 -10.67 -13.01
N SER A 224 -9.50 -10.14 -12.63
CA SER A 224 -9.07 -10.06 -11.23
C SER A 224 -10.09 -9.30 -10.36
N ARG A 225 -10.62 -8.17 -10.85
CA ARG A 225 -11.65 -7.38 -10.16
C ARG A 225 -12.92 -8.18 -9.91
N SER A 226 -13.44 -8.87 -10.92
CA SER A 226 -14.66 -9.69 -10.80
C SER A 226 -14.47 -10.88 -9.86
N GLN A 227 -13.29 -11.51 -9.89
CA GLN A 227 -12.93 -12.60 -8.97
C GLN A 227 -12.87 -12.10 -7.52
N LEU A 228 -12.21 -10.95 -7.28
CA LEU A 228 -12.14 -10.33 -5.96
C LEU A 228 -13.52 -9.97 -5.42
N ALA A 229 -14.39 -9.37 -6.24
CA ALA A 229 -15.76 -9.05 -5.85
C ALA A 229 -16.56 -10.30 -5.48
N THR A 230 -16.38 -11.39 -6.23
CA THR A 230 -17.02 -12.68 -5.95
C THR A 230 -16.51 -13.29 -4.63
N ALA A 231 -15.20 -13.24 -4.40
CA ALA A 231 -14.59 -13.70 -3.16
C ALA A 231 -15.07 -12.89 -1.94
N LEU A 232 -15.17 -11.57 -2.07
CA LEU A 232 -15.72 -10.69 -1.04
C LEU A 232 -17.17 -11.06 -0.70
N ASN A 233 -18.03 -11.18 -1.73
CA ASN A 233 -19.43 -11.56 -1.53
C ASN A 233 -19.57 -12.92 -0.82
N ARG A 234 -18.71 -13.90 -1.16
CA ARG A 234 -18.70 -15.20 -0.47
C ARG A 234 -18.28 -15.08 0.98
N LEU A 235 -17.20 -14.34 1.27
CA LEU A 235 -16.75 -14.10 2.63
C LEU A 235 -17.84 -13.41 3.46
N GLU A 236 -18.50 -12.39 2.91
CA GLU A 236 -19.57 -11.67 3.59
C GLU A 236 -20.83 -12.52 3.79
N ALA A 237 -21.23 -13.32 2.81
CA ALA A 237 -22.41 -14.19 2.91
C ALA A 237 -22.20 -15.34 3.91
N GLU A 238 -21.07 -16.06 3.82
CA GLU A 238 -20.80 -17.24 4.63
C GLU A 238 -20.37 -16.88 6.06
N PHE A 239 -19.55 -15.85 6.21
CA PHE A 239 -18.97 -15.49 7.51
C PHE A 239 -19.66 -14.28 8.15
N GLY A 240 -20.31 -13.40 7.40
CA GLY A 240 -21.15 -12.37 7.98
C GLY A 240 -22.28 -12.96 8.83
N VAL A 241 -22.83 -14.12 8.45
CA VAL A 241 -23.84 -14.83 9.25
C VAL A 241 -23.21 -15.55 10.45
N ARG A 242 -22.15 -16.33 10.23
CA ARG A 242 -21.50 -17.17 11.27
C ARG A 242 -20.72 -16.37 12.33
N CYS A 243 -20.14 -15.24 11.95
CA CYS A 243 -19.32 -14.42 12.85
C CYS A 243 -20.13 -13.39 13.63
N ARG A 244 -21.34 -13.04 13.17
CA ARG A 244 -22.31 -12.26 13.97
C ARG A 244 -23.04 -13.15 14.97
N SER A 245 -23.38 -14.40 14.63
CA SER A 245 -24.07 -15.32 15.55
C SER A 245 -23.21 -15.75 16.75
N SER A 246 -21.87 -15.71 16.63
CA SER A 246 -20.95 -15.96 17.75
C SER A 246 -21.04 -14.91 18.88
N ALA A 247 -21.57 -13.71 18.63
CA ALA A 247 -21.69 -12.67 19.64
C ALA A 247 -22.91 -12.86 20.58
N GLY A 248 -23.80 -13.80 20.28
CA GLY A 248 -24.98 -14.11 21.11
C GLY A 248 -24.88 -15.38 21.94
N GLY A 249 -23.73 -16.06 21.95
CA GLY A 249 -23.59 -17.44 22.44
C GLY A 249 -22.74 -17.63 23.70
N ALA A 250 -22.53 -16.59 24.52
CA ALA A 250 -21.81 -16.70 25.79
C ALA A 250 -22.52 -15.93 26.91
N SER A 251 -23.75 -16.33 27.22
CA SER A 251 -24.34 -16.18 28.56
C SER A 251 -25.33 -17.31 28.79
N ALA A 252 -24.80 -18.51 28.99
CA ALA A 252 -25.47 -19.53 29.78
C ALA A 252 -24.78 -19.50 31.15
N THR A 253 -25.09 -18.48 31.93
CA THR A 253 -24.80 -18.51 33.37
C THR A 253 -25.87 -19.41 33.96
N GLU A 254 -25.48 -20.61 34.39
CA GLU A 254 -26.31 -21.51 35.19
C GLU A 254 -27.00 -20.72 36.31
N ALA A 255 -28.33 -20.69 36.28
CA ALA A 255 -29.11 -20.29 37.45
C ALA A 255 -29.11 -21.47 38.44
N PRO A 256 -28.80 -21.25 39.73
CA PRO A 256 -28.75 -22.32 40.72
C PRO A 256 -30.16 -22.85 41.00
N VAL A 257 -30.32 -24.16 40.91
CA VAL A 257 -31.53 -24.87 41.33
C VAL A 257 -31.61 -24.80 42.86
N ALA A 258 -32.64 -24.12 43.38
CA ALA A 258 -32.99 -24.19 44.79
C ALA A 258 -33.73 -25.51 45.08
N PRO A 259 -33.48 -26.17 46.23
CA PRO A 259 -34.23 -27.36 46.62
C PRO A 259 -35.61 -26.95 47.13
N GLN A 260 -36.67 -27.56 46.60
CA GLN A 260 -38.04 -27.38 47.09
C GLN A 260 -38.29 -28.24 48.35
N PRO A 261 -39.19 -27.79 49.26
CA PRO A 261 -39.54 -28.47 50.50
C PRO A 261 -40.36 -29.75 50.30
#